data_AF-A0A419FV07-F1
#
_entry.id   AF-A0A419FV07-F1
#
_cell.length_a   1.000
_cell.length_b   1.000
_cell.length_c   1.000
_cell.angle_alpha   90.00
_cell.angle_beta   90.00
_cell.angle_gamma   90.00
#
_symmetry.space_group_name_H-M   'P 1'
#
loop_
_entity.id
_entity.type
_entity.pdbx_description
1 polymer ?
#
loop_
_entity_poly.entity_id
_entity_poly.type
_entity_poly.pdbx_seq_one_letter_code
_entity_poly.pdbx_strand_id
1 'polypeptide(L)'
;MITLSYTPIAYKESQFMDIIEKRVRKEIRKYGYFKAKEKVYVLDDGSKEFAVSVSMLKGIFKDVLTLLPVKKLNAKKIIIPWNLEREITEKFSCFLEHKKFPKRKKNHIYLLKCVLDEELEVYAKLKKLSYTPKKEPCHQIIEEMQKQHPETKFSLYRSFEQL
;
A
#
# COMPACT_ATOMS: atom_id res chain seq x y z
N MET A 1 -15.84 9.34 -14.67
CA MET A 1 -14.43 9.13 -15.07
C MET A 1 -13.56 9.44 -13.87
N ILE A 2 -12.44 8.74 -13.71
CA ILE A 2 -11.52 8.89 -12.58
C ILE A 2 -10.31 9.68 -13.07
N THR A 3 -9.97 10.74 -12.35
CA THR A 3 -8.76 11.53 -12.54
C THR A 3 -7.91 11.44 -11.28
N LEU A 4 -6.59 11.39 -11.42
CA LEU A 4 -5.65 11.33 -10.31
C LEU A 4 -4.82 12.61 -10.29
N SER A 5 -4.46 13.10 -9.11
CA SER A 5 -3.73 14.36 -8.94
C SER A 5 -2.40 14.44 -9.69
N TYR A 6 -1.75 13.29 -9.91
CA TYR A 6 -0.39 13.21 -10.47
C TYR A 6 -0.35 12.92 -11.99
N THR A 7 -1.49 12.71 -12.65
CA THR A 7 -1.53 12.42 -14.10
C THR A 7 -2.73 13.07 -14.78
N PRO A 8 -2.54 13.67 -15.98
CA PRO A 8 -3.65 14.29 -16.72
C PRO A 8 -4.60 13.26 -17.34
N ILE A 9 -4.29 11.96 -17.25
CA ILE A 9 -5.07 10.90 -17.88
C ILE A 9 -6.35 10.63 -17.07
N ALA A 10 -7.49 10.64 -17.76
CA ALA A 10 -8.76 10.18 -17.21
C ALA A 10 -8.96 8.69 -17.50
N TYR A 11 -9.36 7.93 -16.48
CA TYR A 11 -9.59 6.49 -16.56
C TYR A 11 -11.09 6.16 -16.47
N LYS A 12 -11.52 5.14 -17.21
CA LYS A 12 -12.76 4.42 -16.88
C LYS A 12 -12.55 3.58 -15.62
N GLU A 13 -13.62 3.32 -14.87
CA GLU A 13 -13.54 2.60 -13.60
C GLU A 13 -12.88 1.22 -13.73
N SER A 14 -13.26 0.45 -14.76
CA SER A 14 -12.66 -0.87 -15.04
C SER A 14 -11.17 -0.78 -15.36
N GLN A 15 -10.78 0.20 -16.20
CA GLN A 15 -9.39 0.40 -16.58
C GLN A 15 -8.51 0.80 -15.39
N PHE A 16 -9.03 1.67 -14.52
CA PHE A 16 -8.34 2.07 -13.30
C PHE A 16 -8.08 0.85 -12.40
N MET A 17 -9.11 0.04 -12.12
CA MET A 17 -8.98 -1.18 -11.33
C MET A 17 -7.96 -2.15 -11.95
N ASP A 18 -8.04 -2.38 -13.26
CA ASP A 18 -7.12 -3.27 -13.97
C ASP A 18 -5.66 -2.82 -13.87
N ILE A 19 -5.38 -1.51 -13.97
CA ILE A 19 -4.03 -0.96 -13.88
C ILE A 19 -3.46 -1.19 -12.47
N ILE A 20 -4.23 -0.91 -11.43
CA ILE A 20 -3.81 -1.09 -10.04
C ILE A 20 -3.55 -2.57 -9.76
N GLU A 21 -4.49 -3.45 -10.14
CA GLU A 21 -4.31 -4.90 -9.97
C GLU A 21 -3.10 -5.42 -10.74
N LYS A 22 -2.85 -4.93 -11.97
CA LYS A 22 -1.66 -5.30 -12.75
C LYS A 22 -0.37 -4.90 -12.05
N ARG A 23 -0.29 -3.71 -11.45
CA ARG A 23 0.87 -3.26 -10.65
C ARG A 23 1.12 -4.19 -9.48
N VAL A 24 0.08 -4.46 -8.69
CA VAL A 24 0.17 -5.36 -7.54
C VAL A 24 0.56 -6.79 -7.96
N ARG A 25 -0.02 -7.32 -9.04
CA ARG A 25 0.37 -8.63 -9.60
C ARG A 25 1.82 -8.66 -10.08
N LYS A 26 2.32 -7.57 -10.66
CA LYS A 26 3.73 -7.45 -11.06
C LYS A 26 4.64 -7.52 -9.84
N GLU A 27 4.28 -6.81 -8.77
CA GLU A 27 5.04 -6.80 -7.51
C GLU A 27 5.09 -8.20 -6.87
N ILE A 28 3.94 -8.87 -6.80
CA ILE A 28 3.83 -10.25 -6.29
C ILE A 28 4.75 -11.20 -7.07
N ARG A 29 4.74 -11.13 -8.41
CA ARG A 29 5.58 -11.98 -9.26
C ARG A 29 7.06 -11.67 -9.09
N LYS A 30 7.43 -10.39 -9.03
CA LYS A 30 8.82 -9.94 -8.87
C LYS A 30 9.48 -10.52 -7.63
N TYR A 31 8.75 -10.57 -6.52
CA TYR A 31 9.29 -11.05 -5.24
C TYR A 31 8.90 -12.50 -4.91
N GLY A 32 8.15 -13.18 -5.78
CA GLY A 32 7.68 -14.54 -5.54
C GLY A 32 6.88 -14.67 -4.23
N TYR A 33 6.04 -13.68 -3.92
CA TYR A 33 5.43 -13.58 -2.60
C TYR A 33 4.54 -14.76 -2.25
N PHE A 34 3.95 -15.47 -3.21
CA PHE A 34 3.00 -16.54 -2.91
C PHE A 34 3.32 -17.87 -3.58
N LYS A 35 3.07 -18.96 -2.86
CA LYS A 35 3.05 -20.34 -3.39
C LYS A 35 1.60 -20.83 -3.45
N ALA A 36 1.31 -21.75 -4.36
CA ALA A 36 -0.03 -22.30 -4.49
C ALA A 36 -0.47 -23.01 -3.20
N LYS A 37 -1.74 -22.82 -2.80
CA LYS A 37 -2.39 -23.45 -1.62
C LYS A 37 -1.76 -23.09 -0.27
N GLU A 38 -0.98 -22.03 -0.18
CA GLU A 38 -0.43 -21.60 1.10
C GLU A 38 -1.43 -20.75 1.90
N LYS A 39 -1.29 -20.78 3.23
CA LYS A 39 -2.00 -19.89 4.14
C LYS A 39 -1.24 -18.58 4.26
N VAL A 40 -1.92 -17.47 3.99
CA VAL A 40 -1.34 -16.13 4.08
C VAL A 40 -2.11 -15.35 5.14
N TYR A 41 -1.37 -14.82 6.10
CA TYR A 41 -1.96 -14.00 7.15
C TYR A 41 -1.99 -12.54 6.71
N VAL A 42 -3.08 -11.83 6.99
CA VAL A 42 -3.20 -10.40 6.71
C VAL A 42 -3.38 -9.69 8.04
N LEU A 43 -2.53 -8.70 8.34
CA LEU A 43 -2.70 -7.92 9.56
C LEU A 43 -3.97 -7.07 9.43
N ASP A 44 -4.97 -7.37 10.25
CA ASP A 44 -6.19 -6.58 10.36
C ASP A 44 -5.98 -5.46 11.36
N ASP A 45 -5.86 -4.26 10.82
CA ASP A 45 -5.74 -3.03 11.57
C ASP A 45 -6.94 -2.09 11.32
N GLY A 46 -8.00 -2.55 10.64
CA GLY A 46 -9.19 -1.77 10.28
C GLY A 46 -8.97 -0.66 9.26
N SER A 47 -7.77 -0.56 8.65
CA SER A 47 -7.43 0.47 7.68
C SER A 47 -8.01 0.20 6.28
N LYS A 48 -7.95 1.22 5.40
CA LYS A 48 -8.27 1.05 3.99
C LYS A 48 -7.30 0.09 3.29
N GLU A 49 -6.02 0.14 3.66
CA GLU A 49 -4.96 -0.72 3.15
C GLU A 49 -5.28 -2.18 3.42
N PHE A 50 -5.81 -2.51 4.61
CA PHE A 50 -6.27 -3.85 4.95
C PHE A 50 -7.42 -4.29 4.04
N ALA A 51 -8.50 -3.50 3.99
CA ALA A 51 -9.69 -3.83 3.20
C ALA A 51 -9.35 -4.02 1.71
N VAL A 52 -8.53 -3.12 1.17
CA VAL A 52 -8.08 -3.17 -0.22
C VAL A 52 -7.18 -4.38 -0.47
N SER A 53 -6.23 -4.68 0.43
CA SER A 53 -5.35 -5.85 0.31
C SER A 53 -6.16 -7.16 0.25
N VAL A 54 -7.14 -7.32 1.14
CA VAL A 54 -8.01 -8.51 1.16
C VAL A 54 -8.83 -8.60 -0.13
N SER A 55 -9.45 -7.49 -0.54
CA SER A 55 -10.27 -7.43 -1.76
C SER A 55 -9.47 -7.78 -3.02
N MET A 56 -8.28 -7.18 -3.18
CA MET A 56 -7.38 -7.46 -4.31
C MET A 56 -6.91 -8.90 -4.33
N LEU A 57 -6.49 -9.46 -3.19
CA LEU A 57 -5.99 -10.83 -3.14
C LEU A 57 -7.09 -11.84 -3.42
N LYS A 58 -8.32 -11.61 -2.96
CA LYS A 58 -9.48 -12.44 -3.33
C LYS A 58 -9.76 -12.36 -4.84
N GLY A 59 -9.65 -11.18 -5.45
CA GLY A 59 -9.82 -11.00 -6.88
C GLY A 59 -8.75 -11.72 -7.71
N ILE A 60 -7.48 -11.61 -7.30
CA ILE A 60 -6.31 -12.14 -8.02
C ILE A 60 -6.16 -13.66 -7.80
N PHE A 61 -6.40 -14.15 -6.59
CA PHE A 61 -6.06 -15.51 -6.17
C PHE A 61 -7.24 -16.35 -5.68
N LYS A 62 -8.49 -15.95 -5.95
CA LYS A 62 -9.77 -16.64 -5.63
C LYS A 62 -9.64 -17.90 -4.77
N ASP A 63 -9.24 -19.03 -5.39
CA ASP A 63 -9.19 -20.36 -4.76
C ASP A 63 -7.76 -20.88 -4.49
N VAL A 64 -6.74 -20.10 -4.84
CA VAL A 64 -5.32 -20.47 -4.73
C VAL A 64 -4.75 -20.17 -3.35
N LEU A 65 -5.27 -19.15 -2.65
CA LEU A 65 -4.75 -18.68 -1.36
C LEU A 65 -5.83 -18.65 -0.28
N THR A 66 -5.49 -19.17 0.90
CA THR A 66 -6.32 -19.00 2.10
C THR A 66 -5.86 -17.77 2.86
N LEU A 67 -6.67 -16.71 2.86
CA LEU A 67 -6.41 -15.47 3.57
C LEU A 67 -6.95 -15.54 5.00
N LEU A 68 -6.10 -15.29 5.99
CA LEU A 68 -6.46 -15.31 7.41
C LEU A 68 -6.18 -13.93 8.06
N PRO A 69 -7.22 -13.13 8.38
CA PRO A 69 -7.01 -11.87 9.10
C PRO A 69 -6.52 -12.16 10.53
N VAL A 70 -5.51 -11.42 10.98
CA VAL A 70 -4.93 -11.54 12.33
C VAL A 70 -4.69 -10.17 12.93
N LYS A 71 -4.88 -10.03 14.25
CA LYS A 71 -4.60 -8.77 14.97
C LYS A 71 -3.15 -8.65 15.47
N LYS A 72 -2.37 -9.74 15.42
CA LYS A 72 -1.01 -9.81 15.99
C LYS A 72 0.01 -10.27 14.96
N LEU A 73 1.23 -9.74 15.06
CA LEU A 73 2.38 -9.98 14.18
C LEU A 73 3.14 -11.30 14.48
N ASN A 74 2.44 -12.38 14.86
CA ASN A 74 3.08 -13.64 15.27
C ASN A 74 3.17 -14.69 14.14
N ALA A 75 2.75 -14.34 12.93
CA ALA A 75 2.66 -15.31 11.84
C ALA A 75 3.97 -15.45 11.06
N LYS A 76 4.23 -16.66 10.52
CA LYS A 76 5.41 -16.96 9.69
C LYS A 76 5.47 -16.16 8.38
N LYS A 77 4.33 -15.71 7.87
CA LYS A 77 4.21 -14.94 6.63
C LYS A 77 2.99 -14.04 6.73
N ILE A 78 3.22 -12.74 6.84
CA ILE A 78 2.15 -11.78 7.12
C ILE A 78 2.20 -10.63 6.13
N ILE A 79 1.05 -10.29 5.58
CA ILE A 79 0.86 -9.08 4.80
C ILE A 79 0.64 -7.93 5.77
N ILE A 80 1.48 -6.91 5.64
CA ILE A 80 1.35 -5.66 6.37
C ILE A 80 0.59 -4.69 5.46
N PRO A 81 -0.57 -4.17 5.91
CA PRO A 81 -1.35 -3.17 5.17
C PRO A 81 -0.57 -1.85 5.16
N TRP A 82 0.21 -1.67 4.09
CA TRP A 82 1.20 -0.60 3.99
C TRP A 82 1.34 -0.13 2.56
N ASN A 83 1.01 1.14 2.33
CA ASN A 83 1.02 1.76 1.02
C ASN A 83 2.33 2.53 0.77
N LEU A 84 2.45 3.17 -0.40
CA LEU A 84 3.65 3.95 -0.74
C LEU A 84 3.81 5.19 0.15
N GLU A 85 2.74 5.91 0.44
CA GLU A 85 2.82 7.14 1.23
C GLU A 85 3.21 6.89 2.67
N ARG A 86 2.67 5.83 3.27
CA ARG A 86 3.05 5.38 4.61
C ARG A 86 4.53 5.03 4.72
N GLU A 87 5.10 4.46 3.67
CA GLU A 87 6.55 4.22 3.62
C GLU A 87 7.34 5.53 3.66
N ILE A 88 6.88 6.53 2.92
CA ILE A 88 7.53 7.84 2.86
C ILE A 88 7.40 8.57 4.19
N THR A 89 6.18 8.62 4.76
CA THR A 89 5.90 9.29 6.03
C THR A 89 6.72 8.69 7.15
N GLU A 90 6.76 7.36 7.30
CA GLU A 90 7.51 6.72 8.38
C GLU A 90 9.03 6.86 8.21
N LYS A 91 9.56 6.77 6.98
CA LYS A 91 10.98 7.05 6.74
C LYS A 91 11.34 8.50 7.04
N PHE A 92 10.47 9.43 6.67
CA PHE A 92 10.65 10.84 6.94
C PHE A 92 10.61 11.15 8.44
N SER A 93 9.67 10.57 9.19
CA SER A 93 9.63 10.68 10.65
C SER A 93 10.90 10.12 11.30
N CYS A 94 11.39 8.95 10.86
CA CYS A 94 12.64 8.40 11.36
C CYS A 94 13.84 9.33 11.08
N PHE A 95 13.88 9.94 9.89
CA PHE A 95 14.91 10.90 9.52
C PHE A 95 14.90 12.13 10.42
N LEU A 96 13.73 12.75 10.65
CA LEU A 96 13.57 13.91 11.52
C LEU A 96 13.95 13.61 12.98
N GLU A 97 13.63 12.41 13.46
CA GLU A 97 13.93 11.99 14.83
C GLU A 97 15.37 11.46 15.00
N HIS A 98 16.19 11.49 13.94
CA HIS A 98 17.51 10.87 13.90
C HIS A 98 17.51 9.38 14.31
N LYS A 99 16.41 8.68 14.04
CA LYS A 99 16.24 7.25 14.31
C LYS A 99 16.52 6.44 13.05
N LYS A 100 17.02 5.21 13.24
CA LYS A 100 17.19 4.26 12.14
C LYS A 100 15.82 3.71 11.74
N PHE A 101 15.52 3.73 10.45
CA PHE A 101 14.33 3.07 9.92
C PHE A 101 14.40 1.56 10.20
N PRO A 102 13.32 0.95 10.76
CA PRO A 102 13.35 -0.45 11.14
C PRO A 102 13.57 -1.36 9.94
N LYS A 103 14.52 -2.30 10.07
CA LYS A 103 14.75 -3.30 9.03
C LYS A 103 13.49 -4.16 8.87
N ARG A 104 13.03 -4.31 7.63
CA ARG A 104 11.89 -5.17 7.30
C ARG A 104 12.21 -6.62 7.65
N LYS A 105 11.27 -7.29 8.32
CA LYS A 105 11.39 -8.73 8.58
C LYS A 105 11.19 -9.49 7.26
N LYS A 106 11.99 -10.53 7.02
CA LYS A 106 11.90 -11.37 5.80
C LYS A 106 10.50 -11.97 5.56
N ASN A 107 9.74 -12.13 6.64
CA ASN A 107 8.42 -12.74 6.65
C ASN A 107 7.28 -11.73 6.42
N HIS A 108 7.58 -10.44 6.30
CA HIS A 108 6.59 -9.39 6.07
C HIS A 108 6.46 -9.08 4.58
N ILE A 109 5.23 -9.02 4.10
CA ILE A 109 4.88 -8.70 2.71
C ILE A 109 4.20 -7.34 2.70
N TYR A 110 4.72 -6.42 1.87
CA TYR A 110 4.22 -5.06 1.75
C TYR A 110 3.57 -4.90 0.37
N LEU A 111 2.36 -5.46 0.23
CA LEU A 111 1.69 -5.63 -1.05
C LEU A 111 1.42 -4.30 -1.79
N LEU A 112 1.04 -3.28 -1.02
CA LEU A 112 0.58 -2.00 -1.55
C LEU A 112 1.70 -0.95 -1.63
N LYS A 113 2.97 -1.33 -1.46
CA LYS A 113 4.13 -0.40 -1.56
C LYS A 113 4.20 0.32 -2.92
N CYS A 114 3.55 -0.21 -3.96
CA CYS A 114 3.52 0.38 -5.30
C CYS A 114 2.25 1.19 -5.61
N VAL A 115 1.39 1.42 -4.61
CA VAL A 115 0.09 2.09 -4.76
C VAL A 115 0.05 3.32 -3.86
N LEU A 116 -0.39 4.44 -4.42
CA LEU A 116 -0.57 5.70 -3.71
C LEU A 116 -1.85 5.71 -2.88
N ASP A 117 -1.90 6.61 -1.92
CA ASP A 117 -3.02 6.74 -1.00
C ASP A 117 -4.33 7.14 -1.72
N GLU A 118 -4.24 8.14 -2.61
CA GLU A 118 -5.34 8.58 -3.49
C GLU A 118 -5.91 7.41 -4.30
N GLU A 119 -5.05 6.54 -4.81
CA GLU A 119 -5.46 5.39 -5.61
C GLU A 119 -6.19 4.34 -4.77
N LEU A 120 -5.75 4.12 -3.53
CA LEU A 120 -6.43 3.22 -2.60
C LEU A 120 -7.80 3.74 -2.22
N GLU A 121 -7.97 5.05 -2.04
CA GLU A 121 -9.28 5.65 -1.76
C GLU A 121 -10.24 5.46 -2.91
N VAL A 122 -9.81 5.75 -4.14
CA VAL A 122 -10.63 5.52 -5.33
C VAL A 122 -10.98 4.04 -5.45
N TYR A 123 -10.01 3.14 -5.28
CA TYR A 123 -10.23 1.71 -5.36
C TYR A 123 -11.23 1.22 -4.30
N ALA A 124 -11.09 1.68 -3.06
CA ALA A 124 -12.00 1.34 -1.96
C ALA A 124 -13.42 1.83 -2.22
N LYS A 125 -13.59 3.06 -2.74
CA LYS A 125 -14.89 3.62 -3.12
C LYS A 125 -15.56 2.80 -4.22
N LEU A 126 -14.85 2.47 -5.29
CA LEU A 126 -15.39 1.65 -6.40
C LEU A 126 -15.84 0.26 -5.95
N LYS A 127 -15.06 -0.36 -5.05
CA LYS A 127 -15.38 -1.67 -4.48
C LYS A 127 -16.34 -1.61 -3.29
N LYS A 128 -16.81 -0.41 -2.90
CA LYS A 128 -17.72 -0.17 -1.76
C LYS A 128 -17.19 -0.80 -0.46
N LEU A 129 -15.89 -0.67 -0.22
CA LEU A 129 -15.24 -1.23 0.97
C LEU A 129 -15.43 -0.31 2.17
N SER A 130 -15.80 -0.88 3.32
CA SER A 130 -15.85 -0.18 4.61
C SER A 130 -14.50 -0.23 5.31
N TYR A 131 -14.03 0.90 5.83
CA TYR A 131 -12.81 0.99 6.62
C TYR A 131 -12.88 2.16 7.61
N THR A 132 -12.01 2.14 8.61
CA THR A 132 -11.86 3.24 9.56
C THR A 132 -10.71 4.15 9.11
N PRO A 133 -10.95 5.44 8.84
CA PRO A 133 -9.88 6.35 8.46
C PRO A 133 -8.89 6.50 9.62
N LYS A 134 -7.62 6.30 9.32
CA LYS A 134 -6.50 6.52 10.27
C LYS A 134 -5.76 7.79 9.88
N LYS A 135 -5.33 8.54 10.89
CA LYS A 135 -4.41 9.66 10.70
C LYS A 135 -2.99 9.13 10.72
N GLU A 136 -2.20 9.48 9.72
CA GLU A 136 -0.77 9.16 9.68
C GLU A 136 0.07 10.29 10.27
N PRO A 137 1.16 9.97 10.99
CA PRO A 137 2.11 10.96 11.47
C PRO A 137 2.82 11.66 10.30
N CYS A 138 3.17 12.94 10.48
CA CYS A 138 3.87 13.77 9.49
C CYS A 138 3.17 13.97 8.13
N HIS A 139 1.97 13.42 7.94
CA HIS A 139 1.21 13.56 6.69
C HIS A 139 0.96 15.03 6.34
N GLN A 140 0.62 15.87 7.32
CA GLN A 140 0.38 17.30 7.12
C GLN A 140 1.61 18.05 6.59
N ILE A 141 2.79 17.75 7.12
CA ILE A 141 4.05 18.40 6.70
C ILE A 141 4.36 18.03 5.25
N ILE A 142 4.23 16.74 4.90
CA ILE A 142 4.50 16.28 3.55
C ILE A 142 3.48 16.85 2.55
N GLU A 143 2.21 16.96 2.94
CA GLU A 143 1.17 17.62 2.14
C GLU A 143 1.46 19.11 1.92
N GLU A 144 1.92 19.82 2.95
CA GLU A 144 2.33 21.23 2.83
C GLU A 144 3.51 21.40 1.87
N MET A 145 4.52 20.52 1.98
CA MET A 145 5.65 20.53 1.04
C MET A 145 5.21 20.20 -0.38
N GLN A 146 4.31 19.23 -0.57
CA GLN A 146 3.77 18.86 -1.87
C GLN A 146 2.98 20.00 -2.52
N LYS A 147 2.25 20.81 -1.72
CA LYS A 147 1.54 22.00 -2.21
C LYS A 147 2.50 23.07 -2.72
N GLN A 148 3.64 23.27 -2.05
CA GLN A 148 4.66 24.23 -2.46
C GLN A 148 5.49 23.71 -3.63
N HIS A 149 5.79 22.41 -3.62
CA HIS A 149 6.64 21.73 -4.58
C HIS A 149 5.96 20.44 -5.04
N PRO A 150 5.28 20.47 -6.21
CA PRO A 150 4.82 19.27 -6.87
C PRO A 150 5.98 18.29 -7.02
N GLU A 151 5.71 16.99 -6.85
CA GLU A 151 6.68 15.88 -6.89
C GLU A 151 7.49 15.62 -5.60
N THR A 152 7.30 16.39 -4.51
CA THR A 152 7.99 16.16 -3.24
C THR A 152 7.93 14.71 -2.77
N LYS A 153 6.74 14.08 -2.78
CA LYS A 153 6.58 12.68 -2.35
C LYS A 153 7.48 11.71 -3.15
N PHE A 154 7.56 11.88 -4.47
CA PHE A 154 8.38 11.04 -5.33
C PHE A 154 9.88 11.29 -5.15
N SER A 155 10.27 12.55 -5.01
CA SER A 155 11.66 12.94 -4.75
C SER A 155 12.14 12.38 -3.41
N LEU A 156 11.35 12.51 -2.34
CA LEU A 156 11.66 11.92 -1.04
C LEU A 156 11.79 10.41 -1.13
N TYR A 157 10.86 9.73 -1.80
CA TYR A 157 10.91 8.28 -1.98
C TYR A 157 12.22 7.83 -2.66
N ARG A 158 12.63 8.49 -3.75
CA ARG A 158 13.86 8.17 -4.48
C ARG A 158 15.10 8.38 -3.62
N SER A 159 15.19 9.52 -2.91
CA SER A 159 16.30 9.80 -2.01
C SER A 159 16.42 8.72 -0.92
N PHE A 160 15.29 8.27 -0.38
CA PHE A 160 15.24 7.20 0.61
C PHE A 160 15.48 5.78 0.07
N GLU A 161 15.49 5.55 -1.24
CA GLU A 161 15.95 4.29 -1.83
C GLU A 161 17.47 4.29 -2.12
N GLN A 162 18.11 5.46 -2.14
CA GLN A 162 19.54 5.62 -2.37
C GLN A 162 20.38 5.66 -1.08
N LEU A 163 19.74 5.85 0.07
CA LEU A 163 20.32 5.81 1.43
C LEU A 163 20.32 4.38 2.00
#